data_AF-A0A519N7A7-F1
#
_entry.id   AF-A0A519N7A7-F1
#
_cell.length_a   1.000
_cell.length_b   1.000
_cell.length_c   1.000
_cell.angle_alpha   90.00
_cell.angle_beta   90.00
_cell.angle_gamma   90.00
#
_symmetry.space_group_name_H-M   'P 1'
#
loop_
_entity.id
_entity.type
_entity.pdbx_description
1 polymer ?
#
loop_
_entity_poly.entity_id
_entity_poly.type
_entity_poly.pdbx_seq_one_letter_code
_entity_poly.pdbx_strand_id
1 'polypeptide(L)'
;MAVELTIYSIYKLTGKGSYFLLRTLRPGYSNVSQIEEDIAVSAEQTSRERMLKQISPAGFELIGELQNYPVGDTLFSVEAKSEVDIYYMETGFGHPWVVLGTASSEEEFLSELEDDEDLMRLKPVGSPIKITATFFTENDFRF
;
A
#
# COMPACT_ATOMS: atom_id res chain seq x y z
N MET A 1 -21.86 -1.62 8.32
CA MET A 1 -20.66 -1.30 9.09
C MET A 1 -19.49 -1.55 8.16
N ALA A 2 -18.63 -0.56 7.97
CA ALA A 2 -17.38 -0.72 7.25
C ALA A 2 -16.41 -1.43 8.19
N VAL A 3 -15.75 -2.46 7.66
CA VAL A 3 -14.70 -3.17 8.39
C VAL A 3 -13.40 -2.35 8.38
N GLU A 4 -12.47 -2.73 9.24
CA GLU A 4 -11.10 -2.23 9.18
C GLU A 4 -10.51 -2.47 7.79
N LEU A 5 -9.77 -1.50 7.29
CA LEU A 5 -9.17 -1.52 5.97
C LEU A 5 -7.66 -1.36 6.06
N THR A 6 -6.93 -2.35 5.54
CA THR A 6 -5.48 -2.25 5.35
C THR A 6 -5.18 -1.51 4.06
N ILE A 7 -4.27 -0.54 4.12
CA ILE A 7 -3.86 0.27 2.98
C ILE A 7 -2.36 0.12 2.80
N TYR A 8 -1.95 -0.18 1.56
CA TYR A 8 -0.56 -0.30 1.14
C TYR A 8 -0.25 0.85 0.19
N SER A 9 0.65 1.75 0.59
CA SER A 9 1.03 2.92 -0.19
C SER A 9 2.52 2.90 -0.54
N ILE A 10 2.83 3.00 -1.84
CA ILE A 10 4.19 3.12 -2.36
C ILE A 10 4.54 4.60 -2.45
N TYR A 11 5.64 4.96 -1.82
CA TYR A 11 6.21 6.31 -1.86
C TYR A 11 7.61 6.30 -2.43
N LYS A 12 7.95 7.37 -3.15
CA LYS A 12 9.30 7.69 -3.59
C LYS A 12 9.77 8.95 -2.88
N LEU A 13 10.98 8.92 -2.33
CA LEU A 13 11.53 10.08 -1.64
C LEU A 13 11.99 11.15 -2.65
N THR A 14 11.49 12.38 -2.51
CA THR A 14 11.79 13.47 -3.45
C THR A 14 13.29 13.75 -3.49
N GLY A 15 13.85 13.76 -4.71
CA GLY A 15 15.28 14.00 -4.93
C GLY A 15 16.18 12.80 -4.60
N LYS A 16 15.63 11.64 -4.23
CA LYS A 16 16.36 10.36 -4.10
C LYS A 16 15.69 9.25 -4.92
N GLY A 17 16.44 8.18 -5.17
CA GLY A 17 15.96 6.99 -5.89
C GLY A 17 15.36 5.91 -4.98
N SER A 18 15.12 6.20 -3.70
CA SER A 18 14.67 5.23 -2.70
C SER A 18 13.14 5.15 -2.64
N TYR A 19 12.62 3.92 -2.59
CA TYR A 19 11.20 3.63 -2.45
C TYR A 19 10.87 3.13 -1.05
N PHE A 20 9.65 3.43 -0.62
CA PHE A 20 9.11 3.09 0.69
C PHE A 20 7.73 2.50 0.50
N LEU A 21 7.46 1.37 1.15
CA LEU A 21 6.14 0.77 1.19
C LEU A 21 5.59 0.93 2.61
N LEU A 22 4.48 1.65 2.74
CA LEU A 22 3.82 1.87 4.02
C LEU A 22 2.57 1.01 4.09
N ARG A 23 2.37 0.33 5.22
CA ARG A 23 1.12 -0.32 5.59
C ARG A 23 0.46 0.45 6.73
N THR A 24 -0.70 1.03 6.45
CA THR A 24 -1.55 1.74 7.43
C THR A 24 -2.90 1.05 7.58
N LEU A 25 -3.55 1.26 8.73
CA LEU A 25 -4.89 0.77 9.01
C LEU A 25 -5.87 1.94 9.09
N ARG A 26 -7.00 1.81 8.40
CA ARG A 26 -8.18 2.65 8.61
C ARG A 26 -9.18 1.88 9.48
N PRO A 27 -9.53 2.38 10.68
CA PRO A 27 -10.50 1.73 11.54
C PRO A 27 -11.85 1.51 10.86
N GLY A 28 -12.56 0.45 11.28
CA GLY A 28 -13.95 0.24 10.89
C GLY A 28 -14.87 1.32 11.47
N TYR A 29 -15.96 1.60 10.78
CA TYR A 29 -16.94 2.62 11.17
C TYR A 29 -18.37 2.22 10.80
N SER A 30 -19.35 2.86 11.40
CA SER A 30 -20.75 2.65 11.04
C SER A 30 -21.11 3.37 9.73
N ASN A 31 -21.63 2.63 8.75
CA ASN A 31 -22.06 3.19 7.46
C ASN A 31 -23.22 4.20 7.58
N VAL A 32 -23.85 4.30 8.76
CA VAL A 32 -24.94 5.26 9.01
C VAL A 32 -24.44 6.53 9.73
N SER A 33 -23.14 6.63 10.04
CA SER A 33 -22.55 7.75 10.76
C SER A 33 -21.42 8.37 9.96
N GLN A 34 -21.69 9.52 9.33
CA GLN A 34 -20.66 10.29 8.63
C GLN A 34 -19.53 10.72 9.57
N ILE A 35 -19.86 11.03 10.83
CA ILE A 35 -18.87 11.46 11.83
C ILE A 35 -17.85 10.34 12.10
N GLU A 36 -18.32 9.09 12.21
CA GLU A 36 -17.40 7.96 12.44
C GLU A 36 -16.53 7.68 11.21
N GLU A 37 -17.08 7.84 10.00
CA GLU A 37 -16.32 7.76 8.76
C GLU A 37 -15.20 8.81 8.71
N ASP A 38 -15.54 10.08 8.97
CA ASP A 38 -14.60 11.19 8.95
C ASP A 38 -13.47 10.98 9.97
N ILE A 39 -13.80 10.47 11.17
CA ILE A 39 -12.82 10.11 12.21
C ILE A 39 -11.90 8.99 11.72
N ALA A 40 -12.46 7.92 11.13
CA ALA A 40 -11.67 6.79 10.65
C ALA A 40 -10.70 7.21 9.53
N VAL A 41 -11.17 7.99 8.55
CA VAL A 41 -10.32 8.54 7.48
C VAL A 41 -9.24 9.46 8.05
N SER A 42 -9.60 10.36 8.97
CA SER A 42 -8.63 11.27 9.59
C SER A 42 -7.58 10.54 10.41
N ALA A 43 -7.94 9.44 11.08
CA ALA A 43 -7.02 8.62 11.86
C ALA A 43 -5.95 7.98 10.97
N GLU A 44 -6.35 7.40 9.85
CA GLU A 44 -5.42 6.83 8.85
C GLU A 44 -4.48 7.89 8.29
N GLN A 45 -5.02 9.02 7.83
CA GLN A 45 -4.24 10.13 7.26
C GLN A 45 -3.21 10.65 8.27
N THR A 46 -3.63 10.85 9.52
CA THR A 46 -2.75 11.29 10.60
C THR A 46 -1.61 10.30 10.85
N SER A 47 -1.92 9.00 10.84
CA SER A 47 -0.91 7.95 11.02
C SER A 47 0.10 7.95 9.89
N ARG A 48 -0.39 7.95 8.64
CA ARG A 48 0.42 7.98 7.43
C ARG A 48 1.35 9.19 7.37
N GLU A 49 0.82 10.39 7.61
CA GLU A 49 1.64 11.61 7.65
C GLU A 49 2.73 11.54 8.72
N ARG A 50 2.41 10.99 9.89
CA ARG A 50 3.36 10.84 10.99
C ARG A 50 4.48 9.88 10.61
N MET A 51 4.15 8.74 9.97
CA MET A 51 5.15 7.78 9.48
C MET A 51 6.08 8.44 8.47
N LEU A 52 5.53 9.12 7.46
CA LEU A 52 6.31 9.81 6.42
C LEU A 52 7.27 10.84 7.03
N LYS A 53 6.78 11.69 7.96
CA LYS A 53 7.61 12.68 8.67
C LYS A 53 8.76 12.05 9.45
N GLN A 54 8.57 10.85 10.01
CA GLN A 54 9.63 10.14 10.74
C GLN A 54 10.65 9.46 9.81
N ILE A 55 10.22 8.98 8.64
CA ILE A 55 11.12 8.40 7.64
C ILE A 55 12.02 9.49 7.05
N SER A 56 11.42 10.62 6.63
CA SER A 56 12.20 11.76 6.16
C SER A 56 11.43 13.06 6.26
N PRO A 57 12.09 14.17 6.64
CA PRO A 57 11.52 15.50 6.46
C PRO A 57 11.54 15.95 4.99
N ALA A 58 12.31 15.27 4.13
CA ALA A 58 12.25 15.50 2.69
C ALA A 58 10.92 14.97 2.16
N GLY A 59 10.28 15.73 1.27
CA GLY A 59 8.96 15.37 0.74
C GLY A 59 8.95 14.00 0.05
N PHE A 60 7.76 13.44 -0.09
CA PHE A 60 7.53 12.17 -0.78
C PHE A 60 6.55 12.36 -1.93
N GLU A 61 6.74 11.56 -2.98
CA GLU A 61 5.82 11.40 -4.09
C GLU A 61 5.08 10.07 -3.90
N LEU A 62 3.74 10.11 -3.91
CA LEU A 62 2.92 8.90 -3.92
C LEU A 62 3.01 8.28 -5.30
N ILE A 63 3.45 7.02 -5.38
CA ILE A 63 3.54 6.26 -6.63
C ILE A 63 2.23 5.51 -6.85
N GLY A 64 1.73 4.85 -5.82
CA GLY A 64 0.50 4.09 -5.91
C GLY A 64 -0.03 3.61 -4.56
N GLU A 65 -1.30 3.26 -4.53
CA GLU A 65 -2.01 2.72 -3.37
C GLU A 65 -2.85 1.50 -3.77
N LEU A 66 -2.81 0.47 -2.93
CA LEU A 66 -3.72 -0.67 -2.96
C LEU A 66 -4.39 -0.81 -1.61
N GLN A 67 -5.68 -1.14 -1.63
CA GLN A 67 -6.48 -1.36 -0.42
C GLN A 67 -6.89 -2.81 -0.31
N ASN A 68 -6.89 -3.33 0.92
CA ASN A 68 -7.15 -4.71 1.31
C ASN A 68 -5.98 -5.68 1.09
N TYR A 69 -5.94 -6.37 -0.05
CA TYR A 69 -5.14 -7.58 -0.21
C TYR A 69 -4.12 -7.40 -1.35
N PRO A 70 -2.82 -7.30 -1.05
CA PRO A 70 -1.78 -7.38 -2.07
C PRO A 70 -1.61 -8.81 -2.58
N VAL A 71 -0.96 -8.94 -3.73
CA VAL A 71 -0.52 -10.24 -4.27
C VAL A 71 0.54 -10.86 -3.34
N GLY A 72 0.37 -12.14 -3.02
CA GLY A 72 1.22 -12.90 -2.11
C GLY A 72 1.07 -12.56 -0.62
N ASP A 73 1.59 -13.46 0.23
CA ASP A 73 1.43 -13.38 1.69
C ASP A 73 2.56 -12.65 2.42
N THR A 74 3.64 -12.33 1.71
CA THR A 74 4.88 -11.83 2.31
C THR A 74 4.66 -10.51 3.05
N LEU A 75 3.85 -9.61 2.52
CA LEU A 75 3.55 -8.31 3.15
C LEU A 75 2.73 -8.42 4.46
N PHE A 76 2.14 -9.59 4.73
CA PHE A 76 1.52 -9.88 6.02
C PHE A 76 2.54 -10.41 7.04
N SER A 77 3.56 -11.13 6.56
CA SER A 77 4.53 -11.85 7.38
C SER A 77 5.85 -11.12 7.61
N VAL A 78 6.20 -10.15 6.74
CA VAL A 78 7.48 -9.44 6.81
C VAL A 78 7.55 -8.59 8.07
N GLU A 79 8.63 -8.79 8.83
CA GLU A 79 9.04 -7.88 9.88
C GLU A 79 9.35 -6.53 9.27
N ALA A 80 8.74 -5.51 9.84
CA ALA A 80 8.84 -4.19 9.29
C ALA A 80 10.23 -3.56 9.54
N LYS A 81 10.58 -2.55 8.73
CA LYS A 81 11.96 -2.05 8.45
C LYS A 81 12.82 -2.96 7.58
N SER A 82 12.25 -3.97 6.93
CA SER A 82 12.96 -4.82 5.97
C SER A 82 12.88 -4.25 4.55
N GLU A 83 13.94 -4.47 3.76
CA GLU A 83 13.86 -4.26 2.31
C GLU A 83 13.07 -5.41 1.67
N VAL A 84 12.15 -5.06 0.79
CA VAL A 84 11.29 -6.00 0.08
C VAL A 84 11.23 -5.64 -1.40
N ASP A 85 11.35 -6.66 -2.24
CA ASP A 85 11.09 -6.55 -3.67
C ASP A 85 9.59 -6.66 -3.90
N ILE A 86 9.01 -5.64 -4.52
CA ILE A 86 7.59 -5.62 -4.89
C ILE A 86 7.43 -5.38 -6.38
N TYR A 87 6.37 -5.97 -6.91
CA TYR A 87 5.83 -5.64 -8.22
C TYR A 87 4.59 -4.80 -8.04
N TYR A 88 4.39 -3.83 -8.93
CA TYR A 88 3.13 -3.10 -9.02
C TYR A 88 2.75 -2.82 -10.47
N MET A 89 1.45 -2.63 -10.71
CA MET A 89 0.89 -2.22 -12.00
C MET A 89 -0.17 -1.15 -11.78
N GLU A 90 -0.25 -0.21 -12.71
CA GLU A 90 -1.34 0.76 -12.74
C GLU A 90 -2.68 0.06 -12.98
N THR A 91 -3.75 0.68 -12.52
CA THR A 91 -5.11 0.21 -12.77
C THR A 91 -5.81 1.11 -13.78
N GLY A 92 -6.87 0.58 -14.41
CA GLY A 92 -7.75 1.35 -15.29
C GLY A 92 -8.52 2.47 -14.57
N PHE A 93 -8.44 2.55 -13.25
CA PHE A 93 -9.00 3.63 -12.44
C PHE A 93 -8.08 4.86 -12.33
N GLY A 94 -6.83 4.76 -12.80
CA GLY A 94 -5.86 5.83 -12.78
C GLY A 94 -5.27 6.11 -11.40
N HIS A 95 -4.38 7.10 -11.32
CA HIS A 95 -3.68 7.44 -10.08
C HIS A 95 -4.65 7.83 -8.94
N PRO A 96 -4.45 7.34 -7.70
CA PRO A 96 -3.29 6.58 -7.22
C PRO A 96 -3.41 5.06 -7.28
N TRP A 97 -4.43 4.51 -7.91
CA TRP A 97 -4.78 3.10 -7.77
C TRP A 97 -3.84 2.17 -8.54
N VAL A 98 -3.19 1.26 -7.81
CA VAL A 98 -2.32 0.22 -8.36
C VAL A 98 -2.72 -1.14 -7.80
N VAL A 99 -2.42 -2.22 -8.53
CA VAL A 99 -2.24 -3.54 -7.92
C VAL A 99 -0.78 -3.68 -7.54
N LEU A 100 -0.49 -4.30 -6.41
CA LEU A 100 0.87 -4.52 -5.94
C LEU A 100 0.97 -5.80 -5.13
N GLY A 101 2.19 -6.32 -5.01
CA GLY A 101 2.48 -7.43 -4.13
C GLY A 101 3.90 -7.93 -4.27
N THR A 102 4.16 -9.08 -3.66
CA THR A 102 5.46 -9.72 -3.65
C THR A 102 5.39 -11.04 -4.41
N ALA A 103 6.37 -11.28 -5.27
CA ALA A 103 6.53 -12.56 -5.96
C ALA A 103 8.00 -12.80 -6.24
N SER A 104 8.38 -14.07 -6.46
CA SER A 104 9.74 -14.48 -6.81
C SER A 104 10.11 -14.09 -8.24
N SER A 105 9.12 -13.98 -9.13
CA SER A 105 9.29 -13.52 -10.52
C SER A 105 8.10 -12.72 -11.02
N GLU A 106 8.28 -12.06 -12.17
CA GLU A 106 7.21 -11.32 -12.85
C GLU A 106 6.08 -12.26 -13.30
N GLU A 107 6.43 -13.47 -13.78
CA GLU A 107 5.46 -14.47 -14.21
C GLU A 107 4.62 -15.00 -13.04
N GLU A 108 5.22 -15.20 -11.88
CA GLU A 108 4.49 -15.59 -10.66
C GLU A 108 3.53 -14.48 -10.22
N PHE A 109 3.98 -13.23 -10.21
CA PHE A 109 3.12 -12.08 -9.89
C PHE A 109 1.92 -11.99 -10.84
N LEU A 110 2.15 -12.14 -12.15
CA LEU A 110 1.07 -12.11 -13.14
C LEU A 110 0.13 -13.29 -13.00
N SER A 111 0.66 -14.50 -12.75
CA SER A 111 -0.17 -15.69 -12.54
C SER A 111 -1.09 -15.54 -11.33
N GLU A 112 -0.56 -15.10 -10.19
CA GLU A 112 -1.39 -14.87 -8.99
C GLU A 112 -2.39 -13.74 -9.20
N LEU A 113 -2.00 -12.68 -9.91
CA LEU A 113 -2.88 -11.57 -10.26
C LEU A 113 -4.05 -12.04 -11.15
N GLU A 114 -3.77 -12.87 -12.16
CA GLU A 114 -4.78 -13.41 -13.08
C GLU A 114 -5.72 -14.41 -12.40
N ASP A 115 -5.24 -15.15 -11.40
CA ASP A 115 -6.02 -16.09 -10.61
C ASP A 115 -6.92 -15.40 -9.57
N ASP A 116 -6.65 -14.14 -9.20
CA ASP A 116 -7.45 -13.35 -8.26
C ASP A 116 -8.49 -12.47 -8.98
N GLU A 117 -9.75 -12.89 -8.96
CA GLU A 117 -10.85 -12.15 -9.59
C GLU A 117 -11.04 -10.72 -9.03
N ASP A 118 -10.77 -10.49 -7.75
CA ASP A 118 -10.97 -9.19 -7.12
C ASP A 118 -9.88 -8.21 -7.55
N LEU A 119 -8.64 -8.67 -7.69
CA LEU A 119 -7.57 -7.87 -8.26
C LEU A 119 -7.77 -7.62 -9.76
N MET A 120 -8.26 -8.60 -10.51
CA MET A 120 -8.57 -8.41 -11.94
C MET A 120 -9.72 -7.42 -12.18
N ARG A 121 -10.67 -7.29 -11.22
CA ARG A 121 -11.70 -6.23 -11.26
C ARG A 121 -11.10 -4.83 -11.17
N LEU A 122 -9.88 -4.70 -10.65
CA LEU A 122 -9.13 -3.44 -10.65
C LEU A 122 -8.64 -3.05 -12.05
N LYS A 123 -8.78 -3.93 -13.05
CA LYS A 123 -8.35 -3.67 -14.43
C LYS A 123 -6.87 -3.28 -14.49
N PRO A 124 -5.93 -4.12 -14.04
CA PRO A 124 -4.51 -3.82 -14.16
C PRO A 124 -4.14 -3.53 -15.63
N VAL A 125 -3.27 -2.54 -15.85
CA VAL A 125 -2.87 -2.05 -17.17
C VAL A 125 -1.35 -1.99 -17.26
N GLY A 126 -0.82 -2.36 -18.42
CA GLY A 126 0.61 -2.27 -18.73
C GLY A 126 1.38 -3.53 -18.29
N SER A 127 2.65 -3.34 -17.94
CA SER A 127 3.53 -4.40 -17.47
C SER A 127 3.91 -4.16 -16.01
N PRO A 128 4.12 -5.22 -15.21
CA PRO A 128 4.61 -5.10 -13.85
C PRO A 128 5.91 -4.30 -13.76
N ILE A 129 6.00 -3.41 -12.78
CA ILE A 129 7.21 -2.67 -12.46
C ILE A 129 7.76 -3.22 -11.16
N LYS A 130 9.00 -3.76 -11.21
CA LYS A 130 9.72 -4.22 -10.03
C LYS A 130 10.45 -3.06 -9.35
N ILE A 131 10.27 -2.91 -8.05
CA ILE A 131 11.07 -2.00 -7.21
C ILE A 131 11.47 -2.68 -5.91
N THR A 132 12.60 -2.26 -5.34
CA THR A 132 12.99 -2.59 -3.97
C THR A 132 12.58 -1.42 -3.07
N ALA A 133 11.75 -1.70 -2.08
CA ALA A 133 11.23 -0.71 -1.15
C ALA A 133 11.56 -1.10 0.30
N THR A 134 11.81 -0.11 1.15
CA THR A 134 11.85 -0.36 2.60
C THR A 134 10.42 -0.41 3.13
N PHE A 135 10.03 -1.54 3.73
CA PHE A 135 8.69 -1.75 4.25
C PHE A 135 8.54 -1.20 5.65
N PHE A 136 7.47 -0.47 5.89
CA PHE A 136 7.14 0.15 7.16
C PHE A 136 5.67 -0.09 7.52
N THR A 137 5.41 -0.35 8.80
CA THR A 137 4.08 -0.51 9.38
C THR A 137 3.91 0.48 10.52
N GLU A 138 2.68 0.68 10.98
CA GLU A 138 2.43 1.53 12.16
C GLU A 138 3.16 1.05 13.42
N ASN A 139 3.45 -0.26 13.52
CA ASN A 139 4.15 -0.84 14.67
C ASN A 139 5.61 -0.41 14.79
N ASP A 140 6.24 0.00 13.68
CA ASP A 140 7.65 0.42 13.63
C ASP A 140 7.94 1.75 14.30
N PHE A 141 6.89 2.53 14.42
CA PHE A 141 6.88 3.88 14.96
C PHE A 141 6.16 3.91 16.32
N ARG A 142 6.03 2.75 16.98
CA ARG A 142 5.47 2.65 18.33
C ARG A 142 6.26 3.51 19.31
N PHE A 143 5.50 4.31 20.05
CA PHE A 143 5.87 4.99 21.29
C PHE A 143 5.53 4.10 22.47
#